data_AF-A0A938NR48-F1
#
_entry.id   AF-A0A938NR48-F1
#
_cell.length_a   1.000
_cell.length_b   1.000
_cell.length_c   1.000
_cell.angle_alpha   90.00
_cell.angle_beta   90.00
_cell.angle_gamma   90.00
#
_symmetry.space_group_name_H-M   'P 1'
#
loop_
_entity.id
_entity.type
_entity.pdbx_description
1 polymer ?
#
loop_
_entity_poly.entity_id
_entity_poly.type
_entity_poly.pdbx_seq_one_letter_code
_entity_poly.pdbx_strand_id
1 'polypeptide(L)'
;MKKHLLLFLCLVLTVASAQAQVRVVKSSTKKISIDVSGMRGTDDATAKLFLQTLEKDLRLSGWFEIVRKDGEIRLNGSAASSGENIKSGCQVYRLNDQQTLLSKNYNGATRAMAHRMADDIVEAVTGQKGFASMRIALIGNRSGKKEIYMCDGDGGGLRQVTNEKRIVLGPP
;
A
#
# COMPACT_ATOMS: atom_id res chain seq x y z
N MET A 1 9.63 -40.92 -48.66
CA MET A 1 8.23 -40.42 -48.69
C MET A 1 7.97 -39.55 -47.47
N LYS A 2 7.73 -38.25 -47.69
CA LYS A 2 6.79 -37.34 -46.98
C LYS A 2 7.03 -37.14 -45.46
N LYS A 3 7.67 -36.03 -45.03
CA LYS A 3 7.09 -34.68 -44.77
C LYS A 3 5.99 -34.69 -43.69
N HIS A 4 6.31 -34.27 -42.45
CA HIS A 4 5.52 -33.46 -41.51
C HIS A 4 6.45 -33.15 -40.31
N LEU A 5 7.20 -32.04 -40.25
CA LEU A 5 6.82 -30.62 -40.33
C LEU A 5 5.95 -30.17 -39.15
N LEU A 6 6.60 -29.40 -38.28
CA LEU A 6 6.09 -28.27 -37.49
C LEU A 6 5.11 -28.51 -36.33
N LEU A 7 5.32 -27.65 -35.33
CA LEU A 7 4.36 -27.18 -34.33
C LEU A 7 4.03 -28.14 -33.16
N PHE A 8 4.95 -28.20 -32.20
CA PHE A 8 4.52 -28.06 -30.79
C PHE A 8 5.01 -26.70 -30.29
N LEU A 9 4.45 -25.68 -30.94
CA LEU A 9 4.56 -24.28 -30.60
C LEU A 9 3.72 -24.05 -29.34
N CYS A 10 4.41 -23.72 -28.25
CA CYS A 10 4.02 -22.68 -27.30
C CYS A 10 2.53 -22.66 -26.88
N LEU A 11 2.22 -23.34 -25.78
CA LEU A 11 1.05 -22.96 -24.97
C LEU A 11 1.39 -22.97 -23.49
N VAL A 12 2.43 -22.22 -23.13
CA VAL A 12 2.50 -21.68 -21.76
C VAL A 12 1.48 -20.55 -21.74
N LEU A 13 0.26 -20.88 -21.30
CA LEU A 13 -0.77 -19.91 -21.00
C LEU A 13 -0.27 -19.05 -19.84
N THR A 14 0.47 -17.99 -20.17
CA THR A 14 0.82 -16.96 -19.22
C THR A 14 -0.49 -16.25 -18.87
N VAL A 15 -1.05 -16.62 -17.71
CA VAL A 15 -2.14 -15.87 -17.11
C VAL A 15 -1.56 -14.50 -16.76
N ALA A 16 -1.73 -13.55 -17.69
CA ALA A 16 -1.47 -12.14 -17.42
C ALA A 16 -2.48 -11.71 -16.37
N SER A 17 -2.10 -11.85 -15.10
CA SER A 17 -2.80 -11.20 -14.00
C SER A 17 -2.67 -9.70 -14.23
N ALA A 18 -3.73 -9.10 -14.76
CA ALA A 18 -3.87 -7.65 -14.80
C ALA A 18 -4.03 -7.18 -13.35
N GLN A 19 -2.90 -6.98 -12.67
CA GLN A 19 -2.90 -6.30 -11.39
C GLN A 19 -3.25 -4.85 -11.67
N ALA A 20 -4.40 -4.42 -11.16
CA ALA A 20 -4.73 -3.01 -11.11
C ALA A 20 -3.65 -2.31 -10.28
N GLN A 21 -2.70 -1.66 -10.95
CA GLN A 21 -1.63 -0.91 -10.31
C GLN A 21 -2.01 0.57 -10.34
N VAL A 22 -2.10 1.17 -9.16
CA VAL A 22 -2.25 2.62 -9.04
C VAL A 22 -0.96 3.26 -9.53
N ARG A 23 -1.01 3.88 -10.72
CA ARG A 23 0.13 4.60 -11.32
C ARG A 23 -0.09 6.11 -11.15
N VAL A 24 0.80 6.76 -10.40
CA VAL A 24 0.80 8.22 -10.26
C VAL A 24 1.38 8.83 -11.55
N VAL A 25 0.58 9.57 -12.32
CA VAL A 25 0.92 10.04 -13.67
C VAL A 25 1.46 11.49 -13.68
N LYS A 26 1.37 12.22 -12.56
CA LYS A 26 1.90 13.59 -12.46
C LYS A 26 2.34 13.89 -11.03
N SER A 27 3.61 14.27 -10.87
CA SER A 27 4.26 14.58 -9.59
C SER A 27 4.79 16.01 -9.68
N SER A 28 3.91 17.02 -9.64
CA SER A 28 4.30 18.43 -9.81
C SER A 28 4.14 19.28 -8.55
N THR A 29 4.42 18.72 -7.38
CA THR A 29 4.46 19.48 -6.12
C THR A 29 5.78 19.17 -5.43
N LYS A 30 6.43 20.19 -4.84
CA LYS A 30 7.64 20.06 -4.02
C LYS A 30 7.41 18.93 -3.00
N LYS A 31 8.10 17.80 -3.18
CA LYS A 31 7.98 16.64 -2.31
C LYS A 31 8.86 16.83 -1.09
N ILE A 32 8.36 16.41 0.06
CA ILE A 32 9.11 16.40 1.31
C ILE A 32 9.97 15.15 1.34
N SER A 33 11.27 15.28 1.53
CA SER A 33 12.17 14.14 1.62
C SER A 33 12.03 13.46 2.98
N ILE A 34 11.73 12.16 2.96
CA ILE A 34 11.58 11.34 4.18
C ILE A 34 12.59 10.20 4.17
N ASP A 35 13.34 10.10 5.26
CA ASP A 35 14.24 9.01 5.55
C ASP A 35 13.52 7.94 6.37
N VAL A 36 13.19 6.81 5.74
CA VAL A 36 12.52 5.66 6.37
C VAL A 36 13.51 4.63 6.91
N SER A 37 14.82 4.84 6.76
CA SER A 37 15.84 3.85 7.13
C SER A 37 15.94 3.60 8.64
N GLY A 38 15.41 4.52 9.46
CA GLY A 38 15.32 4.37 10.91
C GLY A 38 14.22 3.41 11.37
N MET A 39 13.33 2.96 10.47
CA MET A 39 12.31 1.95 10.77
C MET A 39 12.88 0.55 10.64
N ARG A 40 12.99 -0.18 11.75
CA ARG A 40 13.56 -1.53 11.77
C ARG A 40 12.48 -2.59 11.99
N GLY A 41 12.38 -3.54 11.09
CA GLY A 41 11.53 -4.72 11.26
C GLY A 41 12.31 -5.89 11.85
N THR A 42 11.64 -6.78 12.58
CA THR A 42 12.16 -8.14 12.77
C THR A 42 12.25 -8.86 11.41
N ASP A 43 13.06 -9.91 11.29
CA ASP A 43 13.27 -10.64 10.02
C ASP A 43 12.06 -11.48 9.55
N ASP A 44 10.90 -11.28 10.18
CA ASP A 44 9.66 -12.01 9.92
C ASP A 44 8.95 -11.50 8.66
N ALA A 45 8.24 -12.41 7.97
CA ALA A 45 7.42 -12.06 6.80
C ALA A 45 6.39 -10.96 7.12
N THR A 46 5.80 -11.00 8.31
CA THR A 46 4.83 -10.01 8.79
C THR A 46 5.44 -8.61 8.92
N ALA A 47 6.64 -8.51 9.50
CA ALA A 47 7.32 -7.22 9.65
C ALA A 47 7.81 -6.68 8.29
N LYS A 48 8.28 -7.54 7.40
CA LYS A 48 8.63 -7.16 6.02
C LYS A 48 7.43 -6.63 5.25
N LEU A 49 6.28 -7.31 5.34
CA LEU A 49 5.03 -6.86 4.73
C LEU A 49 4.57 -5.51 5.29
N PHE A 50 4.71 -5.30 6.59
CA PHE A 50 4.39 -4.03 7.25
C PHE A 50 5.21 -2.88 6.65
N LEU A 51 6.53 -3.02 6.61
CA LEU A 51 7.43 -1.99 6.08
C LEU A 51 7.19 -1.72 4.59
N GLN A 52 6.99 -2.76 3.79
CA GLN A 52 6.67 -2.63 2.36
C GLN A 52 5.35 -1.89 2.13
N THR A 53 4.33 -2.19 2.94
CA THR A 53 3.02 -1.52 2.84
C THR A 53 3.15 -0.04 3.23
N LEU A 54 3.85 0.25 4.33
CA LEU A 54 4.11 1.62 4.78
C LEU A 54 4.87 2.45 3.72
N GLU A 55 5.96 1.90 3.16
CA GLU A 55 6.74 2.55 2.11
C GLU A 55 5.89 2.82 0.85
N LYS A 56 5.05 1.87 0.47
CA LYS A 56 4.13 2.01 -0.65
C LYS A 56 3.10 3.11 -0.41
N ASP A 57 2.49 3.15 0.77
CA ASP A 57 1.46 4.14 1.12
C ASP A 57 2.03 5.57 1.15
N LEU A 58 3.21 5.75 1.75
CA LEU A 58 3.89 7.04 1.77
C LEU A 58 4.23 7.52 0.36
N ARG A 59 4.65 6.63 -0.55
CA ARG A 59 4.85 6.97 -1.97
C ARG A 59 3.54 7.31 -2.68
N LEU A 60 2.48 6.53 -2.44
CA LEU A 60 1.17 6.74 -3.05
C LEU A 60 0.52 8.05 -2.59
N SER A 61 0.82 8.50 -1.37
CA SER A 61 0.35 9.79 -0.86
C SER A 61 0.73 10.98 -1.75
N GLY A 62 1.82 10.86 -2.51
CA GLY A 62 2.33 11.90 -3.40
C GLY A 62 3.08 13.04 -2.69
N TRP A 63 2.99 13.13 -1.35
CA TRP A 63 3.63 14.16 -0.55
C TRP A 63 5.13 13.92 -0.32
N PHE A 64 5.54 12.65 -0.32
CA PHE A 64 6.86 12.25 0.12
C PHE A 64 7.75 11.70 -0.98
N GLU A 65 9.04 11.98 -0.87
CA GLU A 65 10.11 11.30 -1.60
C GLU A 65 10.97 10.51 -0.62
N ILE A 66 11.04 9.19 -0.81
CA ILE A 66 11.79 8.32 0.09
C ILE A 66 13.28 8.40 -0.24
N VAL A 67 14.06 8.92 0.70
CA VAL A 67 15.51 9.02 0.65
C VAL A 67 16.14 8.11 1.70
N ARG A 68 17.40 7.71 1.49
CA ARG A 68 18.13 6.84 2.45
C ARG A 68 18.99 7.61 3.45
N LYS A 69 19.22 8.90 3.20
CA LYS A 69 20.06 9.78 4.01
C LYS A 69 19.68 11.24 3.72
N ASP A 70 19.83 12.09 4.73
CA ASP A 70 19.64 13.55 4.63
C ASP A 70 18.23 13.98 4.18
N GLY A 71 17.20 13.23 4.57
CA GLY A 71 15.80 13.65 4.40
C GLY A 71 15.43 14.75 5.40
N GLU A 72 14.54 15.68 5.01
CA GLU A 72 13.98 16.71 5.90
C GLU A 72 13.32 16.09 7.15
N ILE A 73 12.80 14.87 6.98
CA ILE A 73 12.11 14.12 8.02
C ILE A 73 12.75 12.75 8.16
N ARG A 74 12.98 12.32 9.39
CA ARG A 74 13.46 10.97 9.72
C ARG A 74 12.40 10.20 10.47
N LEU A 75 12.10 9.02 9.95
CA LEU A 75 11.23 8.03 10.58
C LEU A 75 12.09 7.04 11.37
N ASN A 76 11.87 6.98 12.67
CA ASN A 76 12.51 6.02 13.56
C ASN A 76 11.45 5.10 14.15
N GLY A 77 11.80 3.84 14.37
CA GLY A 77 10.90 2.93 15.05
C GLY A 77 11.27 1.47 14.89
N SER A 78 10.42 0.63 15.47
CA SER A 78 10.54 -0.81 15.33
C SER A 78 9.19 -1.43 14.99
N ALA A 79 9.21 -2.51 14.21
CA ALA A 79 8.06 -3.33 13.91
C ALA A 79 8.38 -4.79 14.27
N ALA A 80 7.70 -5.32 15.29
CA ALA A 80 7.84 -6.68 15.75
C ALA A 80 6.56 -7.46 15.46
N SER A 81 6.71 -8.68 14.94
CA SER A 81 5.59 -9.59 14.74
C SER A 81 5.05 -10.09 16.07
N SER A 82 3.73 -10.24 16.15
CA SER A 82 3.00 -10.76 17.30
C SER A 82 1.91 -11.72 16.77
N GLY A 83 2.34 -12.85 16.22
CA GLY A 83 1.46 -13.79 15.50
C GLY A 83 0.97 -13.18 14.17
N GLU A 84 -0.35 -13.12 13.99
CA GLU A 84 -0.98 -12.45 12.83
C GLU A 84 -1.02 -10.91 12.96
N ASN A 85 -0.70 -10.38 14.15
CA ASN A 85 -0.68 -8.95 14.41
C ASN A 85 0.74 -8.40 14.39
N ILE A 86 0.85 -7.08 14.25
CA ILE A 86 2.11 -6.34 14.38
C ILE A 86 2.03 -5.44 15.61
N LYS A 87 3.12 -5.38 16.37
CA LYS A 87 3.37 -4.31 17.34
C LYS A 87 4.45 -3.42 16.76
N SER A 88 4.11 -2.17 16.49
CA SER A 88 5.06 -1.24 15.91
C SER A 88 5.04 0.12 16.62
N GLY A 89 6.20 0.60 17.02
CA GLY A 89 6.39 1.96 17.50
C GLY A 89 6.99 2.80 16.39
N CYS A 90 6.47 4.01 16.17
CA CYS A 90 7.02 4.96 15.21
C CYS A 90 7.17 6.34 15.86
N GLN A 91 8.29 6.97 15.55
CA GLN A 91 8.64 8.33 15.90
C GLN A 91 9.07 9.08 14.64
N VAL A 92 8.45 10.23 14.40
CA VAL A 92 8.74 11.09 13.25
C VAL A 92 9.47 12.32 13.76
N TYR A 93 10.69 12.51 13.27
CA TYR A 93 11.56 13.62 13.63
C TYR A 93 11.75 14.55 12.45
N ARG A 94 11.59 15.85 12.65
CA ARG A 94 11.99 16.86 11.66
C ARG A 94 13.42 17.29 11.93
N LEU A 95 14.31 17.14 10.96
CA LEU A 95 15.74 17.42 11.16
C LEU A 95 16.04 18.92 11.23
N ASN A 96 15.27 19.76 10.55
CA ASN A 96 15.48 21.21 10.55
C ASN A 96 15.22 21.85 11.93
N ASP A 97 14.15 21.41 12.60
CA ASP A 97 13.66 22.02 13.85
C ASP A 97 14.02 21.19 15.09
N GLN A 98 14.67 20.03 14.91
CA GLN A 98 14.91 19.02 15.95
C GLN A 98 13.67 18.65 16.78
N GLN A 99 12.49 18.73 16.15
CA GLN A 99 11.22 18.49 16.81
C GLN A 99 10.67 17.09 16.50
N THR A 100 10.19 16.40 17.52
CA THR A 100 9.37 15.19 17.36
C THR A 100 7.96 15.59 16.93
N LEU A 101 7.60 15.27 15.70
CA LEU A 101 6.26 15.56 15.15
C LEU A 101 5.22 14.52 15.58
N LEU A 102 5.64 13.26 15.72
CA LEU A 102 4.77 12.15 16.07
C LEU A 102 5.56 11.13 16.88
N SER A 103 4.93 10.56 17.92
CA SER A 103 5.42 9.39 18.63
C SER A 103 4.21 8.55 19.02
N LYS A 104 4.04 7.40 18.38
CA LYS A 104 2.84 6.57 18.56
C LYS A 104 3.15 5.08 18.40
N ASN A 105 2.42 4.27 19.16
CA ASN A 105 2.47 2.82 19.08
C ASN A 105 1.21 2.27 18.40
N TYR A 106 1.40 1.26 17.58
CA TYR A 106 0.38 0.59 16.78
C TYR A 106 0.37 -0.88 17.13
N ASN A 107 -0.82 -1.43 17.36
CA ASN A 107 -1.04 -2.84 17.64
C ASN A 107 -2.29 -3.30 16.90
N GLY A 108 -2.16 -4.33 16.07
CA GLY A 108 -3.28 -4.93 15.35
C GLY A 108 -2.84 -5.56 14.03
N ALA A 109 -3.79 -5.74 13.11
CA ALA A 109 -3.54 -6.38 11.82
C ALA A 109 -2.50 -5.59 11.01
N THR A 110 -1.53 -6.31 10.43
CA THR A 110 -0.34 -5.75 9.79
C THR A 110 -0.63 -4.65 8.78
N ARG A 111 -1.50 -4.92 7.79
CA ARG A 111 -1.84 -3.94 6.75
C ARG A 111 -2.60 -2.74 7.31
N ALA A 112 -3.59 -2.98 8.16
CA ALA A 112 -4.38 -1.90 8.76
C ALA A 112 -3.51 -0.94 9.60
N MET A 113 -2.52 -1.48 10.33
CA MET A 113 -1.58 -0.67 11.09
C MET A 113 -0.60 0.09 10.20
N ALA A 114 -0.15 -0.50 9.09
CA ALA A 114 0.71 0.20 8.12
C ALA A 114 -0.01 1.39 7.49
N HIS A 115 -1.24 1.20 7.04
CA HIS A 115 -2.09 2.26 6.49
C HIS A 115 -2.35 3.38 7.51
N ARG A 116 -2.70 3.01 8.74
CA ARG A 116 -2.93 4.00 9.81
C ARG A 116 -1.65 4.78 10.14
N MET A 117 -0.50 4.10 10.20
CA MET A 117 0.78 4.77 10.43
C MET A 117 1.11 5.75 9.31
N ALA A 118 0.89 5.36 8.04
CA ALA A 118 1.07 6.26 6.91
C ALA A 118 0.17 7.50 7.02
N ASP A 119 -1.10 7.33 7.40
CA ASP A 119 -2.03 8.44 7.58
C ASP A 119 -1.60 9.40 8.69
N ASP A 120 -1.21 8.85 9.85
CA ASP A 120 -0.74 9.65 10.98
C ASP A 120 0.57 10.40 10.64
N ILE A 121 1.46 9.81 9.82
CA ILE A 121 2.67 10.49 9.31
C ILE A 121 2.30 11.62 8.35
N VAL A 122 1.41 11.38 7.39
CA VAL A 122 0.95 12.41 6.44
C VAL A 122 0.35 13.57 7.22
N GLU A 123 -0.51 13.31 8.20
CA GLU A 123 -1.16 14.33 9.02
C GLU A 123 -0.17 15.10 9.89
N ALA A 124 0.76 14.41 10.55
CA ALA A 124 1.78 15.07 11.39
C ALA A 124 2.73 15.97 10.60
N VAL A 125 3.01 15.63 9.33
CA VAL A 125 3.93 16.41 8.49
C VAL A 125 3.23 17.52 7.73
N THR A 126 2.11 17.20 7.09
CA THR A 126 1.42 18.09 6.13
C THR A 126 0.25 18.85 6.76
N GLY A 127 -0.25 18.41 7.92
CA GLY A 127 -1.49 18.89 8.54
C GLY A 127 -2.77 18.42 7.83
N GLN A 128 -2.66 17.63 6.78
CA GLN A 128 -3.79 17.09 6.02
C GLN A 128 -4.05 15.63 6.40
N LYS A 129 -5.32 15.22 6.45
CA LYS A 129 -5.66 13.82 6.71
C LYS A 129 -5.14 12.91 5.59
N GLY A 130 -4.45 11.83 5.97
CA GLY A 130 -4.06 10.78 5.05
C GLY A 130 -5.26 9.98 4.51
N PHE A 131 -5.03 9.28 3.39
CA PHE A 131 -6.04 8.46 2.71
C PHE A 131 -5.64 6.98 2.58
N ALA A 132 -4.52 6.55 3.14
CA ALA A 132 -4.01 5.19 3.03
C ALA A 132 -4.95 4.17 3.68
N SER A 133 -5.63 4.53 4.78
CA SER A 133 -6.63 3.66 5.43
C SER A 133 -7.98 3.60 4.70
N MET A 134 -8.18 4.40 3.65
CA MET A 134 -9.42 4.38 2.88
C MET A 134 -9.56 3.08 2.09
N ARG A 135 -10.80 2.73 1.75
CA ARG A 135 -11.13 1.58 0.89
C ARG A 135 -11.84 2.08 -0.35
N ILE A 136 -11.52 1.51 -1.49
CA ILE A 136 -12.10 1.84 -2.79
C ILE A 136 -13.11 0.75 -3.13
N ALA A 137 -14.36 1.14 -3.35
CA ALA A 137 -15.38 0.27 -3.93
C ALA A 137 -15.45 0.51 -5.43
N LEU A 138 -15.39 -0.55 -6.22
CA LEU A 138 -15.42 -0.49 -7.69
C LEU A 138 -16.34 -1.57 -8.25
N ILE A 139 -16.93 -1.31 -9.42
CA ILE A 139 -17.71 -2.31 -10.15
C ILE A 139 -16.77 -2.96 -11.17
N GLY A 140 -16.56 -4.27 -11.04
CA GLY A 140 -15.76 -5.06 -11.96
C GLY A 140 -16.61 -6.12 -12.66
N ASN A 141 -16.12 -6.66 -13.76
CA ASN A 141 -16.75 -7.77 -14.50
C ASN A 141 -15.87 -9.02 -14.54
N ARG A 142 -14.93 -9.16 -13.59
CA ARG A 142 -13.90 -10.21 -13.58
C ARG A 142 -14.47 -11.62 -13.48
N SER A 143 -15.63 -11.79 -12.84
CA SER A 143 -16.39 -13.04 -12.75
C SER A 143 -17.31 -13.30 -13.95
N GLY A 144 -17.29 -12.42 -14.97
CA GLY A 144 -18.21 -12.44 -16.11
C GLY A 144 -19.52 -11.67 -15.89
N LYS A 145 -19.77 -11.17 -14.68
CA LYS A 145 -20.92 -10.31 -14.34
C LYS A 145 -20.47 -9.06 -13.58
N LYS A 146 -21.23 -7.96 -13.70
CA LYS A 146 -20.95 -6.74 -12.95
C LYS A 146 -21.16 -6.99 -11.47
N GLU A 147 -20.09 -6.90 -10.69
CA GLU A 147 -20.08 -7.12 -9.25
C GLU A 147 -19.30 -6.01 -8.56
N ILE A 148 -19.67 -5.71 -7.32
CA ILE A 148 -18.96 -4.77 -6.47
C ILE A 148 -17.76 -5.49 -5.86
N TYR A 149 -16.58 -4.93 -6.09
CA TYR A 149 -15.33 -5.30 -5.45
C TYR A 149 -14.91 -4.16 -4.52
N MET A 150 -14.27 -4.52 -3.41
CA MET A 150 -13.59 -3.57 -2.54
C MET A 150 -12.11 -3.89 -2.50
N CYS A 151 -11.27 -2.88 -2.62
CA CYS A 151 -9.85 -2.94 -2.32
C CYS A 151 -9.46 -1.84 -1.33
N ASP A 152 -8.28 -1.97 -0.75
CA ASP A 152 -7.69 -0.91 0.07
C ASP A 152 -7.17 0.24 -0.84
N GLY A 153 -6.87 1.41 -0.27
CA GLY A 153 -6.43 2.60 -1.03
C GLY A 153 -5.16 2.36 -1.86
N ASP A 154 -4.35 1.37 -1.48
CA ASP A 154 -3.16 0.95 -2.20
C ASP A 154 -3.44 -0.07 -3.34
N GLY A 155 -4.72 -0.39 -3.59
CA GLY A 155 -5.18 -1.40 -4.54
C GLY A 155 -5.05 -2.84 -4.06
N GLY A 156 -4.53 -3.07 -2.85
CA GLY A 156 -4.42 -4.39 -2.24
C GLY A 156 -5.75 -4.92 -1.70
N GLY A 157 -5.78 -6.20 -1.32
CA GLY A 157 -6.94 -6.79 -0.64
C GLY A 157 -8.24 -6.82 -1.46
N LEU A 158 -8.15 -6.86 -2.79
CA LEU A 158 -9.31 -6.90 -3.68
C LEU A 158 -10.20 -8.11 -3.33
N ARG A 159 -11.38 -7.83 -2.77
CA ARG A 159 -12.39 -8.83 -2.42
C ARG A 159 -13.71 -8.50 -3.10
N GLN A 160 -14.36 -9.53 -3.61
CA GLN A 160 -15.72 -9.43 -4.09
C GLN A 160 -16.65 -9.27 -2.88
N VAL A 161 -17.52 -8.26 -2.92
CA VAL A 161 -18.48 -7.99 -1.84
C VAL A 161 -19.86 -8.50 -2.20
N THR A 162 -20.27 -8.37 -3.46
CA THR A 162 -21.55 -8.87 -3.95
C THR A 162 -21.36 -10.13 -4.79
N ASN A 163 -22.17 -11.16 -4.55
CA ASN A 163 -22.25 -12.37 -5.39
C ASN A 163 -23.70 -12.63 -5.85
N GLU A 164 -24.48 -11.55 -6.01
CA GLU A 164 -25.91 -11.65 -6.25
C GLU A 164 -26.28 -11.81 -7.74
N LYS A 165 -25.29 -11.75 -8.65
CA LYS A 165 -25.47 -11.87 -10.11
C LYS A 165 -26.52 -10.90 -10.70
N ARG A 166 -26.87 -9.83 -9.98
CA ARG A 166 -27.81 -8.77 -10.38
C ARG A 166 -27.07 -7.43 -10.48
N ILE A 167 -27.51 -6.59 -11.40
CA ILE A 167 -26.93 -5.25 -11.60
C ILE A 167 -27.32 -4.38 -10.40
N VAL A 168 -26.36 -4.11 -9.51
CA VAL A 168 -26.51 -3.15 -8.40
C VAL A 168 -26.18 -1.76 -8.94
N LEU A 169 -27.04 -1.21 -9.79
CA LEU A 169 -26.99 0.19 -10.23
C LEU A 169 -28.42 0.73 -10.25
N GLY A 170 -28.83 1.41 -9.18
CA GLY A 170 -30.04 2.24 -9.12
C GLY A 170 -30.95 1.95 -7.91
N PRO A 171 -31.48 2.98 -7.22
CA PRO A 171 -32.67 2.83 -6.37
C PRO A 171 -33.91 2.52 -7.24
N PRO A 172 -34.96 1.90 -6.68
CA PRO A 172 -36.21 1.60 -7.39
C PRO A 172 -36.97 2.85 -7.82
#